data_AF-A0A2G6ETD9-F1
#
_entry.id   AF-A0A2G6ETD9-F1
#
_cell.length_a   1.000
_cell.length_b   1.000
_cell.length_c   1.000
_cell.angle_alpha   90.00
_cell.angle_beta   90.00
_cell.angle_gamma   90.00
#
_symmetry.space_group_name_H-M   'P 1'
#
loop_
_entity.id
_entity.type
_entity.pdbx_description
1 polymer ?
#
loop_
_entity_poly.entity_id
_entity_poly.type
_entity_poly.pdbx_seq_one_letter_code
_entity_poly.pdbx_strand_id
1 'polypeptide(L)'
;MRLKKLLEQTDALFNADSSEGKRKKRIRNLKKVLKKLSKKAKSLEKRRKKETNPDKQEKLDDKIALTQAQRLKGLKILKKTMLEKTKS
;
A
#
# COMPACT_ATOMS: atom_id res chain seq x y z
N MET A 1 -1.28 -17.57 39.17
CA MET A 1 -0.29 -17.05 38.20
C MET A 1 0.46 -15.89 38.83
N ARG A 2 1.80 -15.85 38.73
CA ARG A 2 2.62 -14.80 39.37
C ARG A 2 2.49 -13.50 38.55
N LEU A 3 2.30 -12.35 39.22
CA LEU A 3 2.15 -11.01 38.64
C LEU A 3 3.15 -10.71 37.51
N LYS A 4 4.38 -11.23 37.64
CA LYS A 4 5.44 -11.15 36.63
C LYS A 4 5.04 -11.72 35.25
N LYS A 5 4.30 -12.83 35.19
CA LYS A 5 3.81 -13.39 33.91
C LYS A 5 2.73 -12.53 33.27
N LEU A 6 1.90 -11.86 34.08
CA LEU A 6 0.88 -10.94 33.60
C LEU A 6 1.53 -9.68 33.01
N LEU A 7 2.57 -9.16 33.67
CA LEU A 7 3.38 -8.04 33.16
C LEU A 7 4.13 -8.43 31.88
N GLU A 8 4.76 -9.60 31.81
CA GLU A 8 5.40 -10.09 30.58
C GLU A 8 4.40 -10.28 29.43
N GLN A 9 3.17 -10.72 29.72
CA GLN A 9 2.11 -10.84 28.73
C GLN A 9 1.59 -9.49 28.26
N THR A 10 1.47 -8.50 29.15
CA THR A 10 1.07 -7.13 28.76
C THR A 10 2.18 -6.42 28.02
N ASP A 11 3.43 -6.53 28.45
CA ASP A 11 4.59 -6.06 27.69
C ASP A 11 4.67 -6.75 26.33
N ALA A 12 4.43 -8.06 26.24
CA ALA A 12 4.37 -8.74 24.96
C ALA A 12 3.19 -8.23 24.11
N LEU A 13 2.03 -7.94 24.69
CA LEU A 13 0.86 -7.43 23.97
C LEU A 13 1.07 -6.01 23.45
N PHE A 14 1.63 -5.12 24.27
CA PHE A 14 1.85 -3.71 23.96
C PHE A 14 3.15 -3.45 23.18
N ASN A 15 4.20 -4.26 23.39
CA ASN A 15 5.45 -4.18 22.60
C ASN A 15 5.41 -5.05 21.31
N ALA A 16 4.44 -5.95 21.13
CA ALA A 16 4.28 -6.73 19.88
C ALA A 16 3.82 -5.91 18.66
N ASP A 17 3.48 -4.63 18.84
CA ASP A 17 3.21 -3.72 17.73
C ASP A 17 4.48 -3.19 17.05
N SER A 18 5.64 -3.40 17.65
CA SER A 18 6.97 -3.08 17.11
C SER A 18 7.65 -4.25 16.39
N SER A 19 6.97 -5.38 16.18
CA SER A 19 7.58 -6.54 15.53
C SER A 19 7.94 -6.23 14.07
N GLU A 20 9.24 -6.13 13.80
CA GLU A 20 9.83 -5.89 12.47
C GLU A 20 9.20 -6.81 11.39
N GLY A 21 8.78 -8.02 11.77
CA GLY A 21 8.05 -8.98 10.94
C GLY A 21 6.69 -8.48 10.43
N LYS A 22 5.83 -7.91 11.29
CA LYS A 22 4.53 -7.33 10.88
C LYS A 22 4.75 -6.15 9.93
N ARG A 23 5.76 -5.32 10.21
CA ARG A 23 6.15 -4.18 9.35
C ARG A 23 6.65 -4.65 7.98
N LYS A 24 7.58 -5.62 7.93
CA LYS A 24 8.06 -6.25 6.70
C LYS A 24 6.90 -6.83 5.88
N LYS A 25 5.92 -7.47 6.52
CA LYS A 25 4.71 -8.00 5.87
C LYS A 25 3.84 -6.88 5.26
N ARG A 26 3.59 -5.79 6.00
CA ARG A 26 2.85 -4.61 5.49
C ARG A 26 3.54 -4.00 4.28
N ILE A 27 4.87 -3.80 4.33
CA ILE A 27 5.66 -3.27 3.20
C ILE A 27 5.57 -4.18 1.97
N ARG A 28 5.72 -5.51 2.14
CA ARG A 28 5.58 -6.46 1.02
C ARG A 28 4.19 -6.40 0.40
N ASN A 29 3.14 -6.33 1.22
CA ASN A 29 1.76 -6.21 0.73
C ASN A 29 1.55 -4.89 -0.03
N LEU A 30 2.05 -3.78 0.50
CA LEU A 30 1.97 -2.47 -0.17
C LEU A 30 2.69 -2.49 -1.53
N LYS A 31 3.90 -3.08 -1.60
CA LYS A 31 4.61 -3.27 -2.89
C LYS A 31 3.79 -4.09 -3.88
N LYS A 32 3.12 -5.17 -3.44
CA LYS A 32 2.23 -5.98 -4.29
C LYS A 32 1.05 -5.15 -4.83
N VAL A 33 0.41 -4.34 -3.98
CA VAL A 33 -0.69 -3.46 -4.38
C VAL A 33 -0.22 -2.42 -5.40
N LEU A 34 0.91 -1.76 -5.15
CA LEU A 34 1.50 -0.79 -6.08
C LEU A 34 1.84 -1.41 -7.45
N LYS A 35 2.32 -2.65 -7.47
CA LYS A 35 2.56 -3.40 -8.71
C LYS A 35 1.26 -3.69 -9.45
N LYS A 36 0.19 -4.06 -8.75
CA LYS A 36 -1.14 -4.28 -9.34
C LYS A 36 -1.71 -2.98 -9.93
N LEU A 37 -1.63 -1.87 -9.20
CA LEU A 37 -2.08 -0.55 -9.68
C LEU A 37 -1.32 -0.11 -10.93
N SER A 38 0.01 -0.31 -10.97
CA SER A 38 0.83 -0.02 -12.15
C SER A 38 0.39 -0.85 -13.37
N LYS A 39 0.17 -2.16 -13.20
CA LYS A 39 -0.34 -3.02 -14.29
C LYS A 39 -1.74 -2.61 -14.74
N LYS A 40 -2.61 -2.23 -13.80
CA LYS A 40 -3.98 -1.79 -14.09
C LYS A 40 -3.98 -0.49 -14.90
N ALA A 41 -3.18 0.50 -14.52
CA ALA A 41 -3.02 1.75 -15.27
C ALA A 41 -2.58 1.47 -16.72
N LYS A 42 -1.52 0.68 -16.92
CA LYS A 42 -1.06 0.28 -18.26
C LYS A 42 -2.15 -0.45 -19.06
N SER A 43 -2.94 -1.30 -18.41
CA SER A 43 -4.05 -1.99 -19.07
C SER A 43 -5.16 -1.03 -19.48
N LEU A 44 -5.46 -0.01 -18.68
CA LEU A 44 -6.46 1.00 -18.98
C LEU A 44 -5.97 1.91 -20.11
N GLU A 45 -4.72 2.36 -20.07
CA GLU A 45 -4.08 3.14 -21.16
C GLU A 45 -4.13 2.40 -22.49
N LYS A 46 -3.85 1.08 -22.50
CA LYS A 46 -3.98 0.24 -23.70
C LYS A 46 -5.41 0.15 -24.21
N ARG A 47 -6.41 0.11 -23.31
CA ARG A 47 -7.83 0.11 -23.70
C ARG A 47 -8.24 1.46 -24.26
N ARG A 48 -7.82 2.55 -23.62
CA ARG A 48 -8.08 3.92 -24.04
C ARG A 48 -7.56 4.23 -25.43
N LYS A 49 -6.36 3.74 -25.77
CA LYS A 49 -5.78 3.86 -27.13
C LYS A 49 -6.58 3.14 -28.23
N LYS A 50 -7.39 2.15 -27.87
CA LYS A 50 -8.20 1.34 -28.81
C LYS A 50 -9.67 1.75 -28.82
N GLU A 51 -10.08 2.59 -27.88
CA GLU A 51 -11.46 3.03 -27.76
C GLU A 51 -11.66 4.24 -28.66
N THR A 52 -12.70 4.23 -29.48
CA THR A 52 -13.02 5.31 -30.41
C THR A 52 -14.18 6.16 -29.91
N ASN A 53 -15.00 5.62 -29.01
CA ASN A 53 -16.14 6.32 -28.45
C ASN A 53 -15.65 7.35 -27.39
N PRO A 54 -15.99 8.64 -27.54
CA PRO A 54 -15.52 9.71 -26.65
C PRO A 54 -15.97 9.53 -25.19
N ASP A 55 -17.24 9.18 -24.94
CA ASP A 55 -17.76 8.96 -23.58
C ASP A 55 -17.04 7.80 -22.87
N LYS A 56 -16.66 6.77 -23.63
CA LYS A 56 -15.89 5.65 -23.10
C LYS A 56 -14.43 6.02 -22.88
N GLN A 57 -13.85 6.88 -23.71
CA GLN A 57 -12.50 7.40 -23.52
C GLN A 57 -12.42 8.23 -22.23
N GLU A 58 -13.37 9.13 -22.00
CA GLU A 58 -13.43 9.96 -20.78
C GLU A 58 -13.52 9.07 -19.52
N LYS A 59 -14.43 8.09 -19.51
CA LYS A 59 -14.53 7.11 -18.42
C LYS A 59 -13.26 6.31 -18.19
N LEU A 60 -12.46 6.07 -19.24
CA LEU A 60 -11.17 5.39 -19.12
C LEU A 60 -10.11 6.34 -18.57
N ASP A 61 -10.08 7.59 -19.01
CA ASP A 61 -9.17 8.63 -18.52
C ASP A 61 -9.39 8.90 -17.02
N ASP A 62 -10.64 8.99 -16.56
CA ASP A 62 -10.98 9.08 -15.13
C ASP A 62 -10.45 7.89 -14.33
N LYS A 63 -10.64 6.68 -14.84
CA LYS A 63 -10.16 5.45 -14.20
C LYS A 63 -8.64 5.41 -14.15
N ILE A 64 -7.96 5.90 -15.19
CA ILE A 64 -6.50 6.02 -15.22
C ILE A 64 -6.05 7.01 -14.16
N ALA A 65 -6.63 8.21 -14.11
CA ALA A 65 -6.31 9.25 -13.15
C ALA A 65 -6.49 8.78 -11.70
N LEU A 66 -7.63 8.15 -11.40
CA LEU A 66 -7.90 7.57 -10.08
C LEU A 66 -6.87 6.49 -9.71
N THR A 67 -6.54 5.59 -10.65
CA THR A 67 -5.56 4.51 -10.41
C THR A 67 -4.16 5.09 -10.14
N GLN A 68 -3.76 6.11 -10.89
CA GLN A 68 -2.48 6.79 -10.70
C GLN A 68 -2.44 7.55 -9.37
N ALA A 69 -3.50 8.26 -9.00
CA ALA A 69 -3.63 8.96 -7.72
C ALA A 69 -3.51 7.99 -6.53
N GLN A 70 -4.20 6.85 -6.58
CA GLN A 70 -4.09 5.80 -5.55
C GLN A 70 -2.66 5.24 -5.46
N ARG A 71 -1.99 5.05 -6.61
CA ARG A 71 -0.60 4.60 -6.65
C ARG A 71 0.34 5.61 -6.00
N LEU A 72 0.18 6.91 -6.29
CA LEU A 72 0.96 7.98 -5.68
C LEU A 72 0.75 8.04 -4.17
N LYS A 73 -0.49 7.92 -3.69
CA LYS A 73 -0.79 7.81 -2.26
C LYS A 73 -0.06 6.63 -1.62
N GLY A 74 -0.12 5.45 -2.26
CA GLY A 74 0.58 4.26 -1.77
C GLY A 74 2.11 4.41 -1.76
N LEU A 75 2.70 5.12 -2.72
CA LEU A 75 4.14 5.42 -2.74
C LEU A 75 4.55 6.35 -1.60
N LYS A 76 3.73 7.37 -1.28
CA LYS A 76 3.95 8.26 -0.13
C LYS A 76 3.94 7.48 1.18
N ILE A 77 2.96 6.59 1.36
CA ILE A 77 2.89 5.70 2.53
C ILE A 77 4.15 4.83 2.61
N LEU A 78 4.55 4.20 1.51
CA LEU A 78 5.74 3.36 1.47
C LEU A 78 7.00 4.14 1.88
N LYS A 79 7.17 5.36 1.38
CA LYS A 79 8.30 6.24 1.72
C LYS A 79 8.30 6.58 3.22
N LYS A 80 7.14 6.93 3.79
CA LYS A 80 7.00 7.19 5.23
C LYS A 80 7.39 5.96 6.06
N THR A 81 6.88 4.78 5.70
CA THR A 81 7.20 3.54 6.41
C THR A 81 8.66 3.13 6.27
N MET A 82 9.39 3.57 5.23
CA MET A 82 10.84 3.35 5.12
C MET A 82 11.65 4.40 5.88
N LEU A 83 11.23 5.66 5.92
CA LEU A 83 11.88 6.74 6.67
C LEU A 83 11.79 6.55 8.20
N GLU A 84 10.71 5.94 8.69
CA GLU A 84 10.60 5.47 10.09
C GLU A 84 11.62 4.36 10.43
N LYS A 85 12.44 3.89 9.47
CA LYS A 85 13.51 2.90 9.71
C LYS A 85 14.85 3.58 9.99
N THR A 86 15.06 4.78 9.46
CA THR A 86 16.33 5.52 9.59
C THR A 86 16.36 6.44 10.81
N LYS A 87 15.22 6.65 11.47
CA LYS A 87 15.09 7.49 12.67
C LYS A 87 14.90 6.69 13.98
N SER A 88 14.76 5.38 13.89
CA SER A 88 14.73 4.43 15.02
C SER A 88 15.98 3.56 14.95
#